data_AF-A0A2G9HPT7-F1
#
_entry.id   AF-A0A2G9HPT7-F1
#
_cell.length_a   1.000
_cell.length_b   1.000
_cell.length_c   1.000
_cell.angle_alpha   90.00
_cell.angle_beta   90.00
_cell.angle_gamma   90.00
#
_symmetry.space_group_name_H-M   'P 1'
#
loop_
_entity.id
_entity.type
_entity.pdbx_description
1 polymer ?
#
loop_
_entity_poly.entity_id
_entity_poly.type
_entity_poly.pdbx_seq_one_letter_code
_entity_poly.pdbx_strand_id
1 'polypeptide(L)'
;MGRPKGEAARTKSRPSSSSMAASLLPSGPTAASGFGGYVGSSRLDSSLASTPDASHYSDIDGEVEQHLKRLSRKDPTTKLKALTSLSQLVKEKTAKEVVMIIPQWAFEYKKLLLDYNREVRRATHDTMTHLVSAVGRELAPHLKLLIGPWWFSQFDSVYEVSQAAKRSFQTAFSAPERRVDALMLYSTEIFTYIEDNLKLTPQSLSDKATPSDELEEMHQQVVSSSLLALAAILDVLLCSHSERPVSENVTGEPKHVVKARTIAVSTAEKLFRTHKYFLDFLKSHSPAIRSAAYSVVRSCIKNIPHVISEGDMKVLAGTILGSFQEKNPACHSSMWDTLLLFKKSFPDSWNTVNVQKTILSQLWNFLRNGCFGSQQVSYPALVLFLETIPSKSITGEKFFLEFFRSLWEGRNLSYSSNADQLSFFLAVEECFIWGLRNASRYCDGADDMYHFRNIIVNEILLGLLWHEYLLASSSKNQDIALSNTLDQSKNSIQPIHKEPREAVNSKH
;
A
#
# COMPACT_ATOMS: atom_id res chain seq x y z
N MET A 1 15.05 51.10 -53.42
CA MET A 1 13.79 50.38 -53.70
C MET A 1 14.07 49.39 -54.81
N GLY A 2 14.14 48.07 -54.69
CA GLY A 2 14.08 47.07 -53.63
C GLY A 2 14.24 45.73 -54.40
N ARG A 3 15.30 44.95 -54.14
CA ARG A 3 15.56 43.66 -54.81
C ARG A 3 14.67 42.57 -54.21
N PRO A 4 14.07 41.66 -55.00
CA PRO A 4 13.32 40.54 -54.44
C PRO A 4 14.19 39.30 -54.17
N LYS A 5 13.94 38.79 -52.96
CA LYS A 5 14.15 37.49 -52.29
C LYS A 5 14.77 36.32 -53.08
N GLY A 6 15.74 35.68 -52.42
CA GLY A 6 16.37 34.43 -52.82
C GLY A 6 15.57 33.17 -52.47
N GLU A 7 15.80 32.13 -53.26
CA GLU A 7 15.30 30.77 -53.09
C GLU A 7 16.24 29.92 -52.22
N ALA A 8 15.63 29.05 -51.42
CA ALA A 8 16.28 28.16 -50.47
C ALA A 8 16.88 26.91 -51.16
N ALA A 9 18.15 26.63 -50.87
CA ALA A 9 18.83 25.41 -51.29
C ALA A 9 18.34 24.19 -50.47
N ARG A 10 17.79 23.18 -51.17
CA ARG A 10 17.55 21.83 -50.65
C ARG A 10 18.86 21.04 -50.67
N THR A 11 19.44 20.75 -49.50
CA THR A 11 20.46 19.70 -49.34
C THR A 11 19.81 18.40 -48.86
N LYS A 12 19.83 17.37 -49.72
CA LYS A 12 19.43 15.99 -49.37
C LYS A 12 20.55 15.34 -48.55
N SER A 13 20.25 14.96 -47.32
CA SER A 13 21.10 14.17 -46.43
C SER A 13 21.13 12.70 -46.86
N ARG A 14 22.34 12.14 -46.91
CA ARG A 14 22.63 10.70 -47.08
C ARG A 14 22.63 10.05 -45.68
N PRO A 15 22.02 8.87 -45.46
CA PRO A 15 22.07 8.21 -44.16
C PRO A 15 23.41 7.48 -43.96
N SER A 16 24.07 7.72 -42.84
CA SER A 16 25.29 7.05 -42.40
C SER A 16 25.00 5.61 -41.98
N SER A 17 25.62 4.65 -42.66
CA SER A 17 25.54 3.22 -42.34
C SER A 17 26.41 2.87 -41.13
N SER A 18 25.79 2.26 -40.13
CA SER A 18 26.34 1.80 -38.83
C SER A 18 27.26 0.57 -38.91
N SER A 19 27.70 0.16 -40.09
CA SER A 19 28.53 -1.05 -40.27
C SER A 19 30.03 -0.83 -39.98
N MET A 20 30.55 0.40 -40.09
CA MET A 20 31.98 0.68 -39.86
C MET A 20 32.37 0.98 -38.40
N ALA A 21 31.41 1.20 -37.50
CA ALA A 21 31.70 1.43 -36.09
C ALA A 21 31.99 0.11 -35.32
N ALA A 22 31.61 -1.04 -35.88
CA ALA A 22 31.80 -2.34 -35.27
C ALA A 22 33.22 -2.93 -35.47
N SER A 23 34.04 -2.36 -36.35
CA SER A 23 35.38 -2.87 -36.67
C SER A 23 36.52 -2.24 -35.86
N LEU A 24 36.22 -1.36 -34.90
CA LEU A 24 37.23 -0.65 -34.09
C LEU A 24 37.28 -1.11 -32.61
N LEU A 25 36.68 -2.24 -32.27
CA LEU A 25 36.84 -2.84 -30.94
C LEU A 25 38.02 -3.83 -30.94
N PRO A 26 39.01 -3.68 -30.05
CA PRO A 26 40.12 -4.62 -29.96
C PRO A 26 39.64 -5.96 -29.38
N SER A 27 39.92 -7.05 -30.11
CA SER A 27 39.73 -8.43 -29.66
C SER A 27 40.84 -8.83 -28.70
N GLY A 28 40.56 -8.82 -27.40
CA GLY A 28 41.44 -9.35 -26.35
C GLY A 28 40.65 -9.71 -25.09
N PRO A 29 41.07 -10.71 -24.30
CA PRO A 29 40.27 -11.23 -23.20
C PRO A 29 40.30 -10.25 -22.03
N THR A 30 39.27 -9.43 -21.90
CA THR A 30 39.08 -8.61 -20.70
C THR A 30 38.40 -9.45 -19.63
N ALA A 31 39.16 -9.75 -18.58
CA ALA A 31 38.63 -10.24 -17.31
C ALA A 31 37.49 -9.31 -16.85
N ALA A 32 36.30 -9.88 -16.74
CA ALA A 32 35.11 -9.16 -16.28
C ALA A 32 35.19 -8.92 -14.76
N SER A 33 35.90 -7.87 -14.36
CA SER A 33 35.66 -7.21 -13.08
C SER A 33 34.35 -6.43 -13.18
N GLY A 34 33.25 -7.09 -12.79
CA GLY A 34 31.91 -6.51 -12.70
C GLY A 34 31.21 -7.01 -11.43
N PHE A 35 31.75 -6.62 -10.28
CA PHE A 35 31.21 -6.96 -8.97
C PHE A 35 30.44 -5.76 -8.41
N GLY A 36 29.12 -5.89 -8.37
CA GLY A 36 28.20 -4.97 -7.72
C GLY A 36 27.13 -5.77 -6.98
N GLY A 37 27.29 -5.92 -5.67
CA GLY A 37 26.22 -5.89 -4.66
C GLY A 37 25.07 -6.92 -4.66
N TYR A 38 24.99 -7.88 -5.57
CA TYR A 38 23.96 -8.93 -5.51
C TYR A 38 24.46 -10.15 -4.74
N VAL A 39 24.11 -10.24 -3.46
CA VAL A 39 24.34 -11.46 -2.67
C VAL A 39 23.17 -12.42 -2.94
N GLY A 40 23.42 -13.47 -3.74
CA GLY A 40 22.44 -14.53 -4.00
C GLY A 40 22.36 -15.05 -5.44
N SER A 41 23.12 -14.47 -6.38
CA SER A 41 23.15 -14.99 -7.76
C SER A 41 24.55 -14.84 -8.32
N SER A 42 25.40 -15.83 -8.07
CA SER A 42 26.40 -16.16 -9.07
C SER A 42 25.63 -16.31 -10.37
N ARG A 43 25.97 -15.51 -11.41
CA ARG A 43 25.86 -16.07 -12.77
C ARG A 43 26.43 -17.47 -12.63
N LEU A 44 25.70 -18.51 -13.01
CA LEU A 44 26.31 -19.83 -13.13
C LEU A 44 27.53 -19.59 -14.01
N ASP A 45 28.68 -19.47 -13.35
CA ASP A 45 29.92 -19.12 -13.96
C ASP A 45 30.20 -20.25 -14.93
N SER A 46 30.94 -19.96 -15.99
CA SER A 46 31.31 -20.88 -17.09
C SER A 46 31.91 -22.23 -16.68
N SER A 47 31.90 -22.61 -15.40
CA SER A 47 32.19 -23.93 -14.84
C SER A 47 31.31 -25.09 -15.33
N LEU A 48 30.09 -24.82 -15.86
CA LEU A 48 29.29 -25.87 -16.53
C LEU A 48 29.77 -26.16 -17.96
N ALA A 49 30.59 -25.29 -18.56
CA ALA A 49 31.24 -25.57 -19.83
C ALA A 49 32.44 -26.54 -19.68
N SER A 50 32.79 -26.93 -18.45
CA SER A 50 33.92 -27.83 -18.14
C SER A 50 33.52 -29.16 -17.50
N THR A 51 32.23 -29.51 -17.46
CA THR A 51 31.78 -30.87 -17.15
C THR A 51 31.52 -31.64 -18.45
N PRO A 52 31.87 -32.95 -18.55
CA PRO A 52 31.69 -33.74 -19.77
C PRO A 52 30.23 -33.83 -20.27
N ASP A 53 29.25 -33.43 -19.45
CA ASP A 53 27.81 -33.35 -19.78
C ASP A 53 27.36 -32.02 -20.43
N ALA A 54 28.29 -31.11 -20.76
CA ALA A 54 27.99 -29.86 -21.47
C ALA A 54 27.39 -30.07 -22.88
N SER A 55 27.35 -31.30 -23.37
CA SER A 55 26.76 -31.68 -24.67
C SER A 55 25.22 -31.64 -24.73
N HIS A 56 24.53 -31.35 -23.63
CA HIS A 56 23.05 -31.30 -23.61
C HIS A 56 22.44 -29.88 -23.68
N TYR A 57 23.23 -28.81 -23.63
CA TYR A 57 22.73 -27.43 -23.69
C TYR A 57 22.65 -26.84 -25.12
N SER A 58 23.18 -27.53 -26.13
CA SER A 58 23.25 -27.07 -27.51
C SER A 58 21.95 -27.20 -28.32
N ASP A 59 20.83 -27.56 -27.69
CA ASP A 59 19.55 -27.81 -28.36
C ASP A 59 18.47 -26.74 -28.07
N ILE A 60 18.85 -25.64 -27.42
CA ILE A 60 17.94 -24.49 -27.26
C ILE A 60 17.90 -23.76 -28.60
N ASP A 61 16.73 -23.75 -29.21
CA ASP A 61 16.41 -22.95 -30.40
C ASP A 61 16.98 -21.52 -30.28
N GLY A 62 17.84 -21.16 -31.23
CA GLY A 62 18.56 -19.88 -31.25
C GLY A 62 17.64 -18.67 -31.23
N GLU A 63 16.39 -18.81 -31.67
CA GLU A 63 15.38 -17.75 -31.58
C GLU A 63 14.99 -17.46 -30.11
N VAL A 64 14.78 -18.50 -29.32
CA VAL A 64 14.42 -18.38 -27.88
C VAL A 64 15.58 -17.76 -27.10
N GLU A 65 16.80 -18.23 -27.34
CA GLU A 65 18.00 -17.70 -26.70
C GLU A 65 18.19 -16.21 -27.04
N GLN A 66 17.93 -15.82 -28.29
CA GLN A 66 17.99 -14.42 -28.72
C GLN A 66 16.97 -13.55 -27.96
N HIS A 67 15.74 -14.02 -27.80
CA HIS A 67 14.71 -13.29 -27.06
C HIS A 67 15.04 -13.18 -25.57
N LEU A 68 15.54 -14.23 -24.93
CA LEU A 68 16.02 -14.17 -23.54
C LEU A 68 17.14 -13.14 -23.35
N LYS A 69 18.13 -13.10 -24.26
CA LYS A 69 19.20 -12.09 -24.25
C LYS A 69 18.68 -10.66 -24.42
N ARG A 70 17.55 -10.47 -25.11
CA ARG A 70 16.92 -9.13 -25.27
C ARG A 70 16.25 -8.63 -23.98
N LEU A 71 15.88 -9.51 -23.05
CA LEU A 71 15.25 -9.13 -21.77
C LEU A 71 16.21 -8.33 -20.86
N SER A 72 17.51 -8.59 -20.94
CA SER A 72 18.52 -7.88 -20.15
C SER A 72 18.86 -6.48 -20.69
N ARG A 73 18.29 -6.06 -21.82
CA ARG A 73 18.53 -4.72 -22.39
C ARG A 73 17.90 -3.64 -21.53
N LYS A 74 18.27 -2.37 -21.70
CA LYS A 74 17.68 -1.26 -20.92
C LYS A 74 16.34 -0.79 -21.47
N ASP A 75 16.18 -0.81 -22.80
CA ASP A 75 15.01 -0.23 -23.46
C ASP A 75 13.73 -1.06 -23.21
N PRO A 76 12.67 -0.46 -22.62
CA PRO A 76 11.44 -1.18 -22.30
C PRO A 76 10.71 -1.67 -23.55
N THR A 77 10.79 -0.96 -24.69
CA THR A 77 10.11 -1.40 -25.91
C THR A 77 10.71 -2.68 -26.48
N THR A 78 12.02 -2.83 -26.36
CA THR A 78 12.76 -4.04 -26.75
C THR A 78 12.41 -5.21 -25.84
N LYS A 79 12.31 -4.97 -24.52
CA LYS A 79 11.85 -5.99 -23.56
C LYS A 79 10.42 -6.44 -23.87
N LEU A 80 9.50 -5.50 -24.09
CA LEU A 80 8.10 -5.81 -24.41
C LEU A 80 7.97 -6.64 -25.69
N LYS A 81 8.67 -6.26 -26.77
CA LYS A 81 8.71 -7.06 -28.00
C LYS A 81 9.27 -8.45 -27.76
N ALA A 82 10.34 -8.57 -26.96
CA ALA A 82 10.93 -9.86 -26.63
C ALA A 82 10.00 -10.74 -25.78
N LEU A 83 9.29 -10.17 -24.80
CA LEU A 83 8.30 -10.89 -23.98
C LEU A 83 7.11 -11.37 -24.81
N THR A 84 6.61 -10.55 -25.73
CA THR A 84 5.53 -10.94 -26.65
C THR A 84 5.95 -12.09 -27.56
N SER A 85 7.12 -11.99 -28.21
CA SER A 85 7.64 -13.07 -29.06
C SER A 85 7.91 -14.34 -28.26
N LEU A 86 8.53 -14.23 -27.07
CA LEU A 86 8.79 -15.38 -26.20
C LEU A 86 7.50 -16.06 -25.77
N SER A 87 6.45 -15.29 -25.44
CA SER A 87 5.13 -15.82 -25.11
C SER A 87 4.50 -16.62 -26.26
N GLN A 88 4.73 -16.21 -27.51
CA GLN A 88 4.26 -16.95 -28.67
C GLN A 88 5.05 -18.24 -28.89
N LEU A 89 6.39 -18.15 -28.88
CA LEU A 89 7.27 -19.31 -29.08
C LEU A 89 7.05 -20.40 -28.04
N VAL A 90 6.80 -20.03 -26.78
CA VAL A 90 6.50 -20.98 -25.70
C VAL A 90 5.21 -21.78 -25.95
N LYS A 91 4.23 -21.23 -26.67
CA LYS A 91 2.99 -21.96 -27.02
C LYS A 91 3.21 -23.01 -28.10
N GLU A 92 4.22 -22.81 -28.93
CA GLU A 92 4.53 -23.67 -30.07
C GLU A 92 5.51 -24.80 -29.71
N LYS A 93 6.14 -24.71 -28.53
CA LYS A 93 7.15 -25.66 -28.05
C LYS A 93 6.60 -26.73 -27.11
N THR A 94 7.27 -27.88 -27.09
CA THR A 94 6.97 -28.96 -26.15
C THR A 94 7.41 -28.59 -24.74
N ALA A 95 6.80 -29.22 -23.73
CA ALA A 95 7.17 -29.02 -22.33
C ALA A 95 8.68 -29.21 -22.08
N LYS A 96 9.31 -30.20 -22.72
CA LYS A 96 10.75 -30.50 -22.57
C LYS A 96 11.64 -29.36 -23.04
N GLU A 97 11.32 -28.76 -24.19
CA GLU A 97 12.07 -27.62 -24.74
C GLU A 97 11.92 -26.37 -23.85
N VAL A 98 10.71 -26.13 -23.34
CA VAL A 98 10.46 -24.97 -22.45
C VAL A 98 11.15 -25.15 -21.09
N VAL A 99 11.26 -26.38 -20.57
CA VAL A 99 11.99 -26.65 -19.31
C VAL A 99 13.45 -26.23 -19.40
N MET A 100 14.11 -26.43 -20.54
CA MET A 100 15.53 -26.09 -20.73
C MET A 100 15.84 -24.60 -20.54
N ILE A 101 14.85 -23.73 -20.77
CA ILE A 101 15.03 -22.27 -20.65
C ILE A 101 14.69 -21.71 -19.27
N ILE A 102 14.08 -22.52 -18.38
CA ILE A 102 13.61 -22.05 -17.07
C ILE A 102 14.73 -21.45 -16.21
N PRO A 103 15.96 -22.01 -16.14
CA PRO A 103 17.04 -21.42 -15.35
C PRO A 103 17.38 -19.98 -15.80
N GLN A 104 17.49 -19.75 -17.11
CA GLN A 104 17.77 -18.42 -17.65
C GLN A 104 16.56 -17.50 -17.48
N TRP A 105 15.34 -18.00 -17.70
CA TRP A 105 14.12 -17.26 -17.44
C TRP A 105 14.04 -16.81 -15.98
N ALA A 106 14.30 -17.70 -15.00
CA ALA A 106 14.25 -17.37 -13.58
C ALA A 106 15.26 -16.26 -13.20
N PHE A 107 16.41 -16.22 -13.88
CA PHE A 107 17.39 -15.15 -13.72
C PHE A 107 16.87 -13.80 -14.24
N GLU A 108 16.32 -13.76 -15.45
CA GLU A 108 15.77 -12.52 -16.03
C GLU A 108 14.48 -12.08 -15.33
N TYR A 109 13.64 -13.04 -14.93
CA TYR A 109 12.37 -12.83 -14.25
C TYR A 109 12.54 -11.91 -13.05
N LYS A 110 13.46 -12.23 -12.14
CA LYS A 110 13.74 -11.40 -10.95
C LYS A 110 14.07 -9.95 -11.28
N LYS A 111 14.78 -9.70 -12.39
CA LYS A 111 15.14 -8.35 -12.83
C LYS A 111 13.98 -7.62 -13.46
N LEU A 112 13.20 -8.32 -14.29
CA LEU A 112 12.04 -7.76 -14.98
C LEU A 112 10.93 -7.35 -14.00
N LEU A 113 10.80 -8.04 -12.86
CA LEU A 113 9.88 -7.67 -11.79
C LEU A 113 10.26 -6.35 -11.10
N LEU A 114 11.50 -5.91 -11.23
CA LEU A 114 11.98 -4.62 -10.72
C LEU A 114 12.04 -3.56 -11.83
N ASP A 115 11.51 -3.82 -13.02
CA ASP A 115 11.51 -2.83 -14.09
C ASP A 115 10.61 -1.64 -13.72
N TYR A 116 11.10 -0.43 -13.91
CA TYR A 116 10.33 0.79 -13.69
C TYR A 116 9.05 0.81 -14.54
N ASN A 117 9.15 0.32 -15.79
CA ASN A 117 8.02 0.27 -16.69
C ASN A 117 7.02 -0.83 -16.27
N ARG A 118 5.85 -0.39 -15.78
CA ARG A 118 4.76 -1.28 -15.35
C ARG A 118 4.30 -2.28 -16.42
N GLU A 119 4.36 -1.92 -17.71
CA GLU A 119 3.98 -2.82 -18.79
C GLU A 119 4.99 -3.95 -18.95
N VAL A 120 6.28 -3.69 -18.73
CA VAL A 120 7.30 -4.76 -18.71
C VAL A 120 7.02 -5.73 -17.57
N ARG A 121 6.73 -5.22 -16.37
CA ARG A 121 6.37 -6.07 -15.21
C ARG A 121 5.12 -6.92 -15.48
N ARG A 122 4.05 -6.31 -16.01
CA ARG A 122 2.81 -7.02 -16.40
C ARG A 122 3.09 -8.10 -17.45
N ALA A 123 3.73 -7.73 -18.57
CA ALA A 123 4.01 -8.63 -19.67
C ALA A 123 4.93 -9.80 -19.26
N THR A 124 5.76 -9.59 -18.24
CA THR A 124 6.58 -10.64 -17.63
C THR A 124 5.71 -11.72 -16.97
N HIS A 125 4.65 -11.34 -16.26
CA HIS A 125 3.69 -12.30 -15.70
C HIS A 125 2.80 -12.94 -16.76
N ASP A 126 2.44 -12.21 -17.82
CA ASP A 126 1.72 -12.80 -18.95
C ASP A 126 2.59 -13.89 -19.62
N THR A 127 3.88 -13.63 -19.81
CA THR A 127 4.84 -14.62 -20.32
C THR A 127 5.00 -15.80 -19.37
N MET A 128 5.14 -15.53 -18.06
CA MET A 128 5.21 -16.56 -17.02
C MET A 128 3.99 -17.48 -17.05
N THR A 129 2.78 -16.93 -17.27
CA THR A 129 1.53 -17.70 -17.38
C THR A 129 1.58 -18.71 -18.52
N HIS A 130 2.09 -18.32 -19.68
CA HIS A 130 2.24 -19.23 -20.83
C HIS A 130 3.32 -20.28 -20.56
N LEU A 131 4.45 -19.88 -19.97
CA LEU A 131 5.55 -20.79 -19.61
C LEU A 131 5.07 -21.89 -18.66
N VAL A 132 4.37 -21.53 -17.59
CA VAL A 132 3.90 -22.52 -16.62
C VAL A 132 2.76 -23.39 -17.15
N SER A 133 1.95 -22.87 -18.07
CA SER A 133 0.95 -23.66 -18.79
C SER A 133 1.59 -24.72 -19.69
N ALA A 134 2.69 -24.38 -20.38
CA ALA A 134 3.42 -25.30 -21.26
C ALA A 134 4.21 -26.37 -20.47
N VAL A 135 4.84 -25.97 -19.36
CA VAL A 135 5.73 -26.84 -18.56
C VAL A 135 4.95 -27.76 -17.62
N GLY A 136 3.86 -27.28 -17.02
CA GLY A 136 3.06 -28.05 -16.06
C GLY A 136 3.89 -28.52 -14.85
N ARG A 137 3.87 -29.84 -14.58
CA ARG A 137 4.51 -30.43 -13.38
C ARG A 137 6.04 -30.39 -13.41
N GLU A 138 6.64 -30.27 -14.60
CA GLU A 138 8.09 -30.18 -14.78
C GLU A 138 8.68 -28.86 -14.23
N LEU A 139 7.83 -27.93 -13.77
CA LEU A 139 8.25 -26.69 -13.11
C LEU A 139 8.81 -26.95 -11.70
N ALA A 140 8.41 -28.05 -11.06
CA ALA A 140 8.69 -28.33 -9.65
C ALA A 140 10.17 -28.18 -9.23
N PRO A 141 11.18 -28.65 -10.01
CA PRO A 141 12.59 -28.49 -9.67
C PRO A 141 13.06 -27.02 -9.62
N HIS A 142 12.37 -26.12 -10.32
CA HIS A 142 12.75 -24.72 -10.45
C HIS A 142 11.96 -23.79 -9.51
N LEU A 143 10.92 -24.29 -8.84
CA LEU A 143 10.02 -23.46 -8.02
C LEU A 143 10.76 -22.69 -6.92
N LYS A 144 11.80 -23.26 -6.30
CA LYS A 144 12.60 -22.56 -5.28
C LYS A 144 13.16 -21.22 -5.76
N LEU A 145 13.51 -21.10 -7.04
CA LEU A 145 14.06 -19.87 -7.61
C LEU A 145 12.98 -18.83 -7.95
N LEU A 146 11.75 -19.29 -8.20
CA LEU A 146 10.66 -18.51 -8.77
C LEU A 146 9.63 -18.07 -7.71
N ILE A 147 9.40 -18.88 -6.69
CA ILE A 147 8.26 -18.76 -5.76
C ILE A 147 8.30 -17.48 -4.92
N GLY A 148 9.48 -17.07 -4.42
CA GLY A 148 9.65 -15.82 -3.68
C GLY A 148 9.30 -14.58 -4.51
N PRO A 149 9.98 -14.37 -5.67
CA PRO A 149 9.65 -13.28 -6.59
C PRO A 149 8.19 -13.30 -7.04
N TRP A 150 7.65 -14.49 -7.32
CA TRP A 150 6.28 -14.62 -7.79
C TRP A 150 5.24 -14.29 -6.72
N TRP A 151 5.48 -14.69 -5.46
CA TRP A 151 4.64 -14.29 -4.33
C TRP A 151 4.68 -12.78 -4.12
N PHE A 152 5.88 -12.20 -4.08
CA PHE A 152 6.11 -10.76 -3.96
C PHE A 152 5.30 -9.95 -4.99
N SER A 153 5.32 -10.34 -6.25
CA SER A 153 4.66 -9.58 -7.32
C SER A 153 3.13 -9.55 -7.24
N GLN A 154 2.50 -10.40 -6.44
CA GLN A 154 1.04 -10.33 -6.20
C GLN A 154 0.62 -9.10 -5.40
N PHE A 155 1.59 -8.35 -4.87
CA PHE A 155 1.41 -7.15 -4.05
C PHE A 155 1.97 -5.89 -4.70
N ASP A 156 2.22 -5.91 -6.02
CA ASP A 156 2.62 -4.72 -6.78
C ASP A 156 1.59 -3.58 -6.59
N SER A 157 2.07 -2.35 -6.49
CA SER A 157 1.23 -1.16 -6.32
C SER A 157 0.35 -0.88 -7.55
N VAL A 158 0.78 -1.33 -8.73
CA VAL A 158 0.01 -1.27 -9.96
C VAL A 158 -0.94 -2.47 -10.00
N TYR A 159 -2.24 -2.18 -9.95
CA TYR A 159 -3.29 -3.19 -9.88
C TYR A 159 -3.18 -4.23 -11.01
N GLU A 160 -2.97 -3.81 -12.25
CA GLU A 160 -2.86 -4.68 -13.42
C GLU A 160 -1.70 -5.68 -13.31
N VAL A 161 -0.57 -5.24 -12.75
CA VAL A 161 0.61 -6.10 -12.53
C VAL A 161 0.30 -7.12 -11.43
N SER A 162 -0.27 -6.67 -10.31
CA SER A 162 -0.66 -7.55 -9.20
C SER A 162 -1.65 -8.64 -9.66
N GLN A 163 -2.59 -8.30 -10.54
CA GLN A 163 -3.57 -9.24 -11.09
C GLN A 163 -2.93 -10.20 -12.07
N ALA A 164 -2.02 -9.74 -12.93
CA ALA A 164 -1.28 -10.63 -13.83
C ALA A 164 -0.45 -11.65 -13.03
N ALA A 165 0.23 -11.21 -11.96
CA ALA A 165 0.97 -12.09 -11.06
C ALA A 165 0.07 -13.14 -10.39
N LYS A 166 -1.09 -12.71 -9.85
CA LYS A 166 -2.10 -13.59 -9.24
C LYS A 166 -2.64 -14.63 -10.22
N ARG A 167 -3.03 -14.21 -11.42
CA ARG A 167 -3.51 -15.13 -12.47
C ARG A 167 -2.45 -16.13 -12.88
N SER A 168 -1.21 -15.66 -13.05
CA SER A 168 -0.08 -16.54 -13.37
C SER A 168 0.10 -17.60 -12.29
N PHE A 169 0.10 -17.21 -11.02
CA PHE A 169 0.24 -18.13 -9.89
C PHE A 169 -0.92 -19.14 -9.82
N GLN A 170 -2.17 -18.67 -10.02
CA GLN A 170 -3.36 -19.52 -10.08
C GLN A 170 -3.35 -20.47 -11.28
N THR A 171 -2.68 -20.10 -12.38
CA THR A 171 -2.53 -20.98 -13.54
C THR A 171 -1.62 -22.17 -13.21
N ALA A 172 -0.50 -21.94 -12.50
CA ALA A 172 0.36 -23.02 -12.03
C ALA A 172 -0.28 -23.85 -10.88
N PHE A 173 -1.05 -23.19 -10.02
CA PHE A 173 -1.69 -23.78 -8.84
C PHE A 173 -3.20 -23.50 -8.84
N SER A 174 -3.94 -24.22 -9.67
CA SER A 174 -5.39 -23.99 -9.88
C SER A 174 -6.22 -24.18 -8.62
N ALA A 175 -6.02 -25.29 -7.91
CA ALA A 175 -6.72 -25.60 -6.67
C ALA A 175 -6.27 -24.64 -5.53
N PRO A 176 -7.21 -24.00 -4.78
CA PRO A 176 -6.89 -23.16 -3.63
C PRO A 176 -6.00 -23.84 -2.60
N GLU A 177 -6.23 -25.12 -2.32
CA GLU A 177 -5.49 -25.90 -1.33
C GLU A 177 -4.03 -26.07 -1.78
N ARG A 178 -3.81 -26.35 -3.07
CA ARG A 178 -2.46 -26.48 -3.64
C ARG A 178 -1.67 -25.17 -3.61
N ARG A 179 -2.35 -24.02 -3.65
CA ARG A 179 -1.70 -22.72 -3.48
C ARG A 179 -1.12 -22.61 -2.08
N VAL A 180 -1.91 -22.95 -1.06
CA VAL A 180 -1.45 -22.94 0.33
C VAL A 180 -0.34 -23.97 0.54
N ASP A 181 -0.47 -25.18 0.00
CA ASP A 181 0.57 -26.22 0.09
C ASP A 181 1.90 -25.76 -0.51
N ALA A 182 1.87 -25.08 -1.66
CA ALA A 182 3.08 -24.54 -2.29
C ALA A 182 3.74 -23.45 -1.42
N LEU A 183 2.93 -22.55 -0.84
CA LEU A 183 3.42 -21.50 0.05
C LEU A 183 4.01 -22.07 1.34
N MET A 184 3.42 -23.15 1.88
CA MET A 184 3.94 -23.87 3.04
C MET A 184 5.24 -24.60 2.71
N LEU A 185 5.33 -25.25 1.54
CA LEU A 185 6.50 -26.02 1.13
C LEU A 185 7.73 -25.14 0.89
N TYR A 186 7.53 -23.93 0.35
CA TYR A 186 8.61 -23.01 -0.03
C TYR A 186 8.65 -21.74 0.82
N SER A 187 8.11 -21.79 2.05
CA SER A 187 8.05 -20.62 2.93
C SER A 187 9.42 -20.02 3.19
N THR A 188 10.46 -20.85 3.35
CA THR A 188 11.84 -20.40 3.58
C THR A 188 12.36 -19.56 2.41
N GLU A 189 12.15 -19.99 1.18
CA GLU A 189 12.56 -19.25 -0.02
C GLU A 189 11.79 -17.92 -0.16
N ILE A 190 10.49 -17.91 0.19
CA ILE A 190 9.67 -16.69 0.19
C ILE A 190 10.17 -15.69 1.23
N PHE A 191 10.36 -16.12 2.48
CA PHE A 191 10.86 -15.24 3.55
C PHE A 191 12.26 -14.71 3.23
N THR A 192 13.14 -15.55 2.69
CA THR A 192 14.49 -15.12 2.31
C THR A 192 14.43 -14.02 1.24
N TYR A 193 13.62 -14.22 0.20
CA TYR A 193 13.48 -13.22 -0.86
C TYR A 193 12.91 -11.89 -0.35
N ILE A 194 11.92 -11.94 0.55
CA ILE A 194 11.37 -10.75 1.20
C ILE A 194 12.43 -10.06 2.05
N GLU A 195 13.16 -10.81 2.89
CA GLU A 195 14.22 -10.26 3.75
C GLU A 195 15.32 -9.57 2.92
N ASP A 196 15.69 -10.16 1.79
CA ASP A 196 16.68 -9.59 0.88
C ASP A 196 16.17 -8.29 0.24
N ASN A 197 14.91 -8.25 -0.18
CA ASN A 197 14.30 -7.01 -0.71
C ASN A 197 14.26 -5.88 0.34
N LEU A 198 14.00 -6.20 1.61
CA LEU A 198 13.98 -5.21 2.69
C LEU A 198 15.37 -4.64 3.01
N LYS A 199 16.45 -5.31 2.59
CA LYS A 199 17.83 -4.82 2.72
C LYS A 199 18.28 -3.95 1.56
N LEU A 200 17.52 -3.90 0.47
CA LEU A 200 17.86 -3.10 -0.69
C LEU A 200 17.84 -1.60 -0.35
N THR A 201 18.72 -0.86 -1.02
CA THR A 201 18.73 0.60 -1.04
C THR A 201 18.42 1.10 -2.45
N PRO A 202 17.99 2.35 -2.65
CA PRO A 202 17.76 2.89 -3.99
C PRO A 202 18.97 2.71 -4.93
N GLN A 203 20.19 2.85 -4.41
CA GLN A 203 21.43 2.71 -5.19
C GLN A 203 21.72 1.25 -5.61
N SER A 204 21.13 0.27 -4.94
CA SER A 204 21.31 -1.16 -5.26
C SER A 204 20.39 -1.66 -6.39
N LEU A 205 19.38 -0.87 -6.79
CA LEU A 205 18.33 -1.30 -7.73
C LEU A 205 18.70 -1.13 -9.21
N SER A 206 19.63 -0.24 -9.56
CA SER A 206 19.98 0.00 -10.96
C SER A 206 21.43 0.43 -11.18
N ASP A 207 21.93 0.17 -12.38
CA ASP A 207 23.26 0.56 -12.85
C ASP A 207 23.30 2.07 -13.19
N LYS A 208 23.52 2.92 -12.18
CA LYS A 208 23.97 4.35 -12.20
C LYS A 208 23.35 5.34 -13.23
N ALA A 209 22.43 4.91 -14.09
CA ALA A 209 21.89 5.65 -15.22
C ALA A 209 20.38 5.92 -15.08
N THR A 210 19.72 5.29 -14.12
CA THR A 210 18.33 5.61 -13.76
C THR A 210 18.33 6.89 -12.94
N PRO A 211 17.43 7.85 -13.23
CA PRO A 211 17.22 9.04 -12.40
C PRO A 211 17.00 8.70 -10.93
N SER A 212 17.44 9.59 -10.03
CA SER A 212 17.39 9.33 -8.58
C SER A 212 15.98 9.26 -8.03
N ASP A 213 15.06 10.04 -8.59
CA ASP A 213 13.63 10.04 -8.28
C ASP A 213 12.97 8.73 -8.71
N GLU A 214 13.25 8.26 -9.93
CA GLU A 214 12.78 6.95 -10.40
C GLU A 214 13.30 5.81 -9.51
N LEU A 215 14.58 5.86 -9.09
CA LEU A 215 15.15 4.86 -8.20
C LEU A 215 14.49 4.83 -6.82
N GLU A 216 14.15 6.00 -6.29
CA GLU A 216 13.45 6.14 -5.03
C GLU A 216 12.03 5.57 -5.13
N GLU A 217 11.30 5.87 -6.21
CA GLU A 217 9.96 5.29 -6.45
C GLU A 217 10.00 3.78 -6.59
N MET A 218 10.97 3.26 -7.35
CA MET A 218 11.19 1.81 -7.47
C MET A 218 11.49 1.17 -6.11
N HIS A 219 12.36 1.78 -5.32
CA HIS A 219 12.68 1.30 -3.97
C HIS A 219 11.45 1.27 -3.08
N GLN A 220 10.67 2.35 -3.08
CA GLN A 220 9.45 2.42 -2.29
C GLN A 220 8.42 1.36 -2.70
N GLN A 221 8.28 1.10 -4.00
CA GLN A 221 7.44 0.03 -4.51
C GLN A 221 7.92 -1.34 -4.03
N VAL A 222 9.23 -1.62 -4.10
CA VAL A 222 9.81 -2.90 -3.68
C VAL A 222 9.64 -3.11 -2.17
N VAL A 223 9.91 -2.10 -1.36
CA VAL A 223 9.77 -2.20 0.09
C VAL A 223 8.30 -2.38 0.49
N SER A 224 7.39 -1.56 -0.03
CA SER A 224 5.96 -1.67 0.29
C SER A 224 5.36 -3.01 -0.15
N SER A 225 5.68 -3.48 -1.36
CA SER A 225 5.22 -4.79 -1.86
C SER A 225 5.80 -5.94 -1.04
N SER A 226 7.05 -5.85 -0.59
CA SER A 226 7.68 -6.87 0.27
C SER A 226 7.06 -6.94 1.65
N LEU A 227 6.73 -5.78 2.25
CA LEU A 227 6.01 -5.71 3.52
C LEU A 227 4.59 -6.29 3.39
N LEU A 228 3.85 -5.95 2.33
CA LEU A 228 2.52 -6.53 2.09
C LEU A 228 2.59 -8.04 1.86
N ALA A 229 3.57 -8.50 1.08
CA ALA A 229 3.82 -9.92 0.86
C ALA A 229 4.16 -10.66 2.17
N LEU A 230 4.90 -10.00 3.07
CA LEU A 230 5.22 -10.52 4.40
C LEU A 230 3.96 -10.63 5.27
N ALA A 231 3.16 -9.56 5.35
CA ALA A 231 1.91 -9.58 6.11
C ALA A 231 0.99 -10.72 5.64
N ALA A 232 0.80 -10.82 4.32
CA ALA A 232 -0.07 -11.83 3.75
C ALA A 232 0.45 -13.25 3.96
N ILE A 233 1.75 -13.53 3.79
CA ILE A 233 2.28 -14.88 3.99
C ILE A 233 2.18 -15.29 5.46
N LEU A 234 2.40 -14.37 6.42
CA LEU A 234 2.18 -14.65 7.84
C LEU A 234 0.73 -15.02 8.10
N ASP A 235 -0.21 -14.26 7.56
CA ASP A 235 -1.64 -14.56 7.71
C ASP A 235 -2.02 -15.90 7.07
N VAL A 236 -1.58 -16.25 5.86
CA VAL A 236 -1.98 -17.56 5.28
C VAL A 236 -1.34 -18.74 5.99
N LEU A 237 -0.10 -18.62 6.47
CA LEU A 237 0.60 -19.75 7.11
C LEU A 237 0.15 -19.95 8.57
N LEU A 238 -0.19 -18.86 9.29
CA LEU A 238 -0.38 -18.87 10.75
C LEU A 238 -1.82 -18.64 11.22
N CYS A 239 -2.67 -17.96 10.44
CA CYS A 239 -4.02 -17.58 10.88
C CYS A 239 -4.95 -18.80 11.12
N SER A 240 -4.66 -19.95 10.52
CA SER A 240 -5.51 -21.15 10.62
C SER A 240 -5.64 -21.77 12.02
N HIS A 241 -4.90 -21.27 13.02
CA HIS A 241 -4.92 -21.79 14.40
C HIS A 241 -5.63 -20.87 15.41
N SER A 242 -5.93 -19.60 15.09
CA SER A 242 -6.51 -18.66 16.07
C SER A 242 -8.06 -18.71 16.15
N GLU A 243 -8.73 -19.17 15.09
CA GLU A 243 -10.20 -19.10 14.96
C GLU A 243 -10.92 -20.47 14.95
N ARG A 244 -10.21 -21.59 15.09
CA ARG A 244 -10.87 -22.88 15.29
C ARG A 244 -11.33 -22.98 16.75
N PRO A 245 -12.65 -23.02 17.04
CA PRO A 245 -13.11 -23.25 18.40
C PRO A 245 -12.52 -24.59 18.89
N VAL A 246 -12.10 -24.62 20.14
CA VAL A 246 -11.44 -25.72 20.88
C VAL A 246 -12.24 -27.04 20.89
N SER A 247 -13.39 -27.08 20.22
CA SER A 247 -14.26 -28.23 20.03
C SER A 247 -14.13 -28.78 18.61
N GLU A 248 -12.95 -29.26 18.24
CA GLU A 248 -12.77 -30.36 17.31
C GLU A 248 -11.28 -30.71 17.35
N ASN A 249 -10.95 -31.77 18.10
CA ASN A 249 -9.65 -32.41 18.00
C ASN A 249 -9.49 -32.92 16.57
N VAL A 250 -8.92 -32.10 15.68
CA VAL A 250 -8.47 -32.56 14.36
C VAL A 250 -7.22 -33.38 14.60
N THR A 251 -7.45 -34.66 14.88
CA THR A 251 -6.47 -35.72 14.69
C THR A 251 -5.93 -35.64 13.26
N GLY A 252 -4.69 -35.18 13.12
CA GLY A 252 -3.87 -35.40 11.93
C GLY A 252 -3.58 -34.19 11.03
N GLU A 253 -3.05 -33.07 11.55
CA GLU A 253 -2.30 -32.17 10.65
C GLU A 253 -1.09 -32.94 10.06
N PRO A 254 -0.88 -32.91 8.74
CA PRO A 254 0.27 -33.59 8.14
C PRO A 254 1.58 -33.10 8.76
N LYS A 255 2.50 -34.01 9.11
CA LYS A 255 3.78 -33.67 9.77
C LYS A 255 4.56 -32.55 9.05
N HIS A 256 4.46 -32.46 7.72
CA HIS A 256 5.13 -31.44 6.93
C HIS A 256 4.51 -30.04 7.12
N VAL A 257 3.19 -29.94 7.32
CA VAL A 257 2.46 -28.68 7.58
C VAL A 257 2.87 -28.11 8.93
N VAL A 258 2.91 -28.96 9.97
CA VAL A 258 3.37 -28.55 11.31
C VAL A 258 4.81 -28.03 11.26
N LYS A 259 5.71 -28.77 10.59
CA LYS A 259 7.11 -28.36 10.42
C LYS A 259 7.23 -27.01 9.70
N ALA A 260 6.51 -26.82 8.60
CA ALA A 260 6.51 -25.57 7.84
C ALA A 260 6.00 -24.38 8.69
N ARG A 261 4.95 -24.58 9.50
CA ARG A 261 4.47 -23.55 10.45
C ARG A 261 5.49 -23.22 11.53
N THR A 262 6.12 -24.21 12.15
CA THR A 262 7.16 -23.96 13.15
C THR A 262 8.30 -23.12 12.56
N ILE A 263 8.72 -23.43 11.33
CA ILE A 263 9.73 -22.64 10.62
C ILE A 263 9.21 -21.23 10.36
N ALA A 264 7.97 -21.08 9.87
CA ALA A 264 7.36 -19.79 9.60
C ALA A 264 7.26 -18.92 10.85
N VAL A 265 6.82 -19.47 11.99
CA VAL A 265 6.80 -18.78 13.29
C VAL A 265 8.20 -18.31 13.63
N SER A 266 9.18 -19.22 13.72
CA SER A 266 10.56 -18.86 14.11
C SER A 266 11.20 -17.79 13.20
N THR A 267 10.91 -17.85 11.89
CA THR A 267 11.38 -16.87 10.91
C THR A 267 10.68 -15.53 11.12
N ALA A 268 9.37 -15.53 11.35
CA ALA A 268 8.59 -14.34 11.65
C ALA A 268 9.09 -13.64 12.92
N GLU A 269 9.34 -14.38 14.00
CA GLU A 269 9.87 -13.80 15.24
C GLU A 269 11.26 -13.17 15.03
N LYS A 270 12.12 -13.85 14.25
CA LYS A 270 13.45 -13.35 13.90
C LYS A 270 13.32 -12.04 13.13
N LEU A 271 12.54 -12.02 12.04
CA LEU A 271 12.33 -10.83 11.21
C LEU A 271 11.74 -9.68 12.01
N PHE A 272 10.74 -9.95 12.86
CA PHE A 272 10.10 -8.94 13.67
C PHE A 272 11.09 -8.26 14.63
N ARG A 273 11.97 -9.04 15.28
CA ARG A 273 13.04 -8.50 16.13
C ARG A 273 14.14 -7.80 15.33
N THR A 274 14.62 -8.41 14.25
CA THR A 274 15.69 -7.86 13.40
C THR A 274 15.32 -6.49 12.83
N HIS A 275 14.07 -6.30 12.41
CA HIS A 275 13.57 -5.03 11.90
C HIS A 275 12.98 -4.12 12.99
N LYS A 276 13.34 -4.32 14.28
CA LYS A 276 12.88 -3.49 15.42
C LYS A 276 11.36 -3.28 15.40
N TYR A 277 10.63 -4.37 15.26
CA TYR A 277 9.17 -4.39 15.17
C TYR A 277 8.59 -3.58 14.00
N PHE A 278 9.37 -3.39 12.93
CA PHE A 278 9.05 -2.58 11.75
C PHE A 278 8.76 -1.10 12.05
N LEU A 279 9.13 -0.61 13.24
CA LEU A 279 8.81 0.75 13.68
C LEU A 279 9.46 1.85 12.83
N ASP A 280 10.63 1.58 12.25
CA ASP A 280 11.31 2.54 11.39
C ASP A 280 10.55 2.71 10.06
N PHE A 281 9.90 1.65 9.55
CA PHE A 281 9.06 1.73 8.34
C PHE A 281 7.78 2.55 8.58
N LEU A 282 7.22 2.54 9.79
CA LEU A 282 6.10 3.41 10.18
C LEU A 282 6.47 4.90 10.16
N LYS A 283 7.75 5.25 10.13
CA LYS A 283 8.26 6.63 10.03
C LYS A 283 8.72 7.00 8.62
N SER A 284 8.55 6.09 7.65
CA SER A 284 8.95 6.34 6.26
C SER A 284 8.25 7.56 5.68
N HIS A 285 8.94 8.29 4.79
CA HIS A 285 8.31 9.37 4.02
C HIS A 285 7.23 8.85 3.08
N SER A 286 7.34 7.61 2.60
CA SER A 286 6.39 6.99 1.69
C SER A 286 5.14 6.48 2.43
N PRO A 287 3.93 6.97 2.12
CA PRO A 287 2.69 6.46 2.70
C PRO A 287 2.46 4.98 2.39
N ALA A 288 2.86 4.51 1.20
CA ALA A 288 2.73 3.12 0.81
C ALA A 288 3.53 2.18 1.74
N ILE A 289 4.77 2.58 2.09
CA ILE A 289 5.59 1.84 3.06
C ILE A 289 4.95 1.86 4.45
N ARG A 290 4.49 3.03 4.92
CA ARG A 290 3.86 3.14 6.25
C ARG A 290 2.61 2.26 6.35
N SER A 291 1.73 2.32 5.35
CA SER A 291 0.52 1.49 5.28
C SER A 291 0.85 -0.01 5.27
N ALA A 292 1.84 -0.42 4.47
CA ALA A 292 2.30 -1.81 4.45
C ALA A 292 2.93 -2.25 5.77
N ALA A 293 3.68 -1.37 6.44
CA ALA A 293 4.27 -1.64 7.74
C ALA A 293 3.20 -1.84 8.83
N TYR A 294 2.12 -1.05 8.85
CA TYR A 294 0.96 -1.33 9.71
C TYR A 294 0.42 -2.74 9.48
N SER A 295 0.23 -3.16 8.22
CA SER A 295 -0.24 -4.51 7.90
C SER A 295 0.68 -5.62 8.42
N VAL A 296 2.01 -5.45 8.35
CA VAL A 296 2.96 -6.40 8.93
C VAL A 296 2.85 -6.44 10.44
N VAL A 297 2.84 -5.27 11.10
CA VAL A 297 2.72 -5.17 12.56
C VAL A 297 1.43 -5.81 13.04
N ARG A 298 0.30 -5.54 12.37
CA ARG A 298 -0.99 -6.20 12.62
C ARG A 298 -0.88 -7.72 12.50
N SER A 299 -0.27 -8.22 11.43
CA SER A 299 -0.12 -9.66 11.20
C SER A 299 0.78 -10.31 12.27
N CYS A 300 1.84 -9.64 12.71
CA CYS A 300 2.66 -10.10 13.82
C CYS A 300 1.88 -10.12 15.14
N ILE A 301 1.13 -9.06 15.47
CA ILE A 301 0.28 -9.01 16.67
C ILE A 301 -0.75 -10.13 16.65
N LYS A 302 -1.38 -10.38 15.49
CA LYS A 302 -2.39 -11.43 15.34
C LYS A 302 -1.82 -12.82 15.57
N ASN A 303 -0.67 -13.11 14.97
CA ASN A 303 -0.18 -14.48 14.81
C ASN A 303 0.96 -14.87 15.78
N ILE A 304 1.73 -13.90 16.26
CA ILE A 304 2.89 -14.12 17.17
C ILE A 304 2.96 -13.06 18.30
N PRO A 305 1.86 -12.81 19.04
CA PRO A 305 1.81 -11.76 20.07
C PRO A 305 2.85 -11.97 21.19
N HIS A 306 3.23 -13.22 21.48
CA HIS A 306 4.19 -13.58 22.54
C HIS A 306 5.62 -13.08 22.30
N VAL A 307 5.94 -12.66 21.08
CA VAL A 307 7.28 -12.14 20.73
C VAL A 307 7.53 -10.76 21.34
N ILE A 308 6.46 -10.00 21.63
CA ILE A 308 6.57 -8.65 22.17
C ILE A 308 6.93 -8.74 23.65
N SER A 309 8.14 -8.30 23.99
CA SER A 309 8.63 -8.26 25.37
C SER A 309 8.00 -7.11 26.17
N GLU A 310 8.00 -7.23 27.49
CA GLU A 310 7.51 -6.16 28.38
C GLU A 310 8.33 -4.86 28.23
N GLY A 311 9.65 -4.98 28.02
CA GLY A 311 10.53 -3.83 27.79
C GLY A 311 10.23 -3.06 26.50
N ASP A 312 9.83 -3.78 25.45
CA ASP A 312 9.51 -3.18 24.14
C ASP A 312 8.06 -2.69 24.04
N MET A 313 7.18 -3.20 24.92
CA MET A 313 5.75 -2.85 24.96
C MET A 313 5.53 -1.34 25.02
N LYS A 314 6.32 -0.62 25.83
CA LYS A 314 6.19 0.84 25.97
C LYS A 314 6.43 1.59 24.65
N VAL A 315 7.44 1.18 23.89
CA VAL A 315 7.79 1.82 22.60
C VAL A 315 6.75 1.48 21.55
N LEU A 316 6.33 0.22 21.50
CA LEU A 316 5.33 -0.27 20.55
C LEU A 316 3.96 0.37 20.83
N ALA A 317 3.51 0.38 22.09
CA ALA A 317 2.28 1.03 22.52
C ALA A 317 2.32 2.53 22.24
N GLY A 318 3.44 3.20 22.52
CA GLY A 318 3.61 4.62 22.22
C GLY A 318 3.48 4.95 20.73
N THR A 319 3.95 4.05 19.86
CA THR A 319 3.88 4.23 18.41
C THR A 319 2.51 3.88 17.84
N ILE A 320 1.93 2.74 18.24
CA ILE A 320 0.65 2.26 17.70
C ILE A 320 -0.53 3.05 18.28
N LEU A 321 -0.58 3.29 19.59
CA LEU A 321 -1.67 4.06 20.20
C LEU A 321 -1.56 5.56 19.88
N GLY A 322 -0.34 6.04 19.59
CA GLY A 322 -0.05 7.37 19.07
C GLY A 322 -0.04 7.44 17.54
N SER A 323 -0.78 6.56 16.85
CA SER A 323 -0.81 6.55 15.38
C SER A 323 -1.62 7.69 14.78
N PHE A 324 -2.44 8.40 15.57
CA PHE A 324 -3.28 9.53 15.13
C PHE A 324 -2.48 10.72 14.55
N GLN A 325 -1.16 10.72 14.68
CA GLN A 325 -0.27 11.63 13.96
C GLN A 325 -0.16 11.35 12.44
N GLU A 326 -0.63 10.20 11.97
CA GLU A 326 -0.72 9.88 10.55
C GLU A 326 -1.71 10.83 9.87
N LYS A 327 -1.25 11.45 8.78
CA LYS A 327 -2.00 12.47 8.05
C LYS A 327 -2.42 11.99 6.66
N ASN A 328 -1.84 10.90 6.16
CA ASN A 328 -2.16 10.40 4.84
C ASN A 328 -3.30 9.38 4.93
N PRO A 329 -4.47 9.65 4.30
CA PRO A 329 -5.64 8.79 4.39
C PRO A 329 -5.41 7.36 3.85
N ALA A 330 -4.45 7.16 2.95
CA ALA A 330 -4.10 5.83 2.43
C ALA A 330 -3.53 4.87 3.50
N CYS A 331 -3.08 5.41 4.63
CA CYS A 331 -2.59 4.63 5.77
C CYS A 331 -3.69 4.33 6.80
N HIS A 332 -4.81 5.04 6.79
CA HIS A 332 -5.72 5.04 7.94
C HIS A 332 -6.45 3.71 8.12
N SER A 333 -6.77 2.99 7.03
CA SER A 333 -7.41 1.67 7.15
C SER A 333 -6.50 0.66 7.86
N SER A 334 -5.24 0.53 7.41
CA SER A 334 -4.27 -0.38 8.04
C SER A 334 -3.87 0.08 9.44
N MET A 335 -3.79 1.40 9.66
CA MET A 335 -3.59 2.00 10.97
C MET A 335 -4.68 1.61 11.96
N TRP A 336 -5.96 1.82 11.61
CA TRP A 336 -7.10 1.50 12.48
C TRP A 336 -7.16 0.01 12.81
N ASP A 337 -7.01 -0.84 11.80
CA ASP A 337 -6.96 -2.30 11.99
C ASP A 337 -5.86 -2.71 12.97
N THR A 338 -4.68 -2.09 12.86
CA THR A 338 -3.54 -2.36 13.75
C THR A 338 -3.82 -1.87 15.16
N LEU A 339 -4.31 -0.64 15.32
CA LEU A 339 -4.60 -0.03 16.62
C LEU A 339 -5.64 -0.83 17.40
N LEU A 340 -6.77 -1.17 16.75
CA LEU A 340 -7.87 -1.90 17.38
C LEU A 340 -7.43 -3.32 17.76
N LEU A 341 -6.70 -4.02 16.89
CA LEU A 341 -6.17 -5.34 17.19
C LEU A 341 -5.12 -5.30 18.31
N PHE A 342 -4.22 -4.32 18.29
CA PHE A 342 -3.19 -4.16 19.31
C PHE A 342 -3.81 -4.02 20.69
N LYS A 343 -4.83 -3.16 20.83
CA LYS A 343 -5.52 -3.01 22.10
C LYS A 343 -6.30 -4.26 22.51
N LYS A 344 -6.96 -4.95 21.58
CA LYS A 344 -7.60 -6.24 21.88
C LYS A 344 -6.59 -7.28 22.40
N SER A 345 -5.38 -7.30 21.84
CA SER A 345 -4.34 -8.27 22.18
C SER A 345 -3.58 -7.90 23.46
N PHE A 346 -3.41 -6.61 23.74
CA PHE A 346 -2.69 -6.09 24.89
C PHE A 346 -3.53 -5.03 25.64
N PRO A 347 -4.53 -5.44 26.44
CA PRO A 347 -5.38 -4.52 27.17
C PRO A 347 -4.60 -3.55 28.08
N ASP A 348 -3.54 -4.01 28.74
CA ASP A 348 -2.78 -3.19 29.70
C ASP A 348 -1.77 -2.24 29.04
N SER A 349 -1.63 -2.28 27.71
CA SER A 349 -0.69 -1.42 26.96
C SER A 349 -0.87 0.08 27.22
N TRP A 350 -2.09 0.53 27.53
CA TRP A 350 -2.40 1.92 27.86
C TRP A 350 -1.72 2.43 29.13
N ASN A 351 -1.41 1.53 30.08
CA ASN A 351 -0.74 1.89 31.33
C ASN A 351 0.74 2.22 31.11
N THR A 352 1.30 1.87 29.96
CA THR A 352 2.73 2.07 29.65
C THR A 352 3.03 3.44 29.05
N VAL A 353 2.00 4.18 28.64
CA VAL A 353 2.12 5.46 27.90
C VAL A 353 1.37 6.60 28.58
N ASN A 354 1.76 7.83 28.28
CA ASN A 354 1.00 9.00 28.73
C ASN A 354 -0.23 9.17 27.82
N VAL A 355 -1.39 8.70 28.29
CA VAL A 355 -2.64 8.68 27.51
C VAL A 355 -3.04 10.06 26.98
N GLN A 356 -2.97 11.09 27.83
CA GLN A 356 -3.33 12.46 27.45
C GLN A 356 -2.43 12.99 26.33
N LYS A 357 -1.11 12.89 26.51
CA LYS A 357 -0.15 13.45 25.56
C LYS A 357 -0.01 12.61 24.30
N THR A 358 0.11 11.30 24.43
CA THR A 358 0.43 10.40 23.31
C THR A 358 -0.79 10.07 22.47
N ILE A 359 -1.96 9.87 23.09
CA ILE A 359 -3.15 9.37 22.38
C ILE A 359 -4.14 10.50 22.17
N LEU A 360 -4.62 11.11 23.25
CA LEU A 360 -5.76 12.03 23.19
C LEU A 360 -5.44 13.32 22.44
N SER A 361 -4.30 13.96 22.73
CA SER A 361 -3.91 15.20 22.04
C SER A 361 -3.83 15.03 20.51
N GLN A 362 -3.36 13.86 20.07
CA GLN A 362 -3.25 13.53 18.65
C GLN A 362 -4.61 13.17 18.06
N LEU A 363 -5.44 12.42 18.79
CA LEU A 363 -6.82 12.13 18.40
C LEU A 363 -7.62 13.43 18.19
N TRP A 364 -7.51 14.40 19.10
CA TRP A 364 -8.19 15.70 18.96
C TRP A 364 -7.76 16.39 17.68
N ASN A 365 -6.46 16.45 17.41
CA ASN A 365 -5.96 17.03 16.16
C ASN A 365 -6.45 16.25 14.93
N PHE A 366 -6.47 14.92 14.99
CA PHE A 366 -6.97 14.06 13.91
C PHE A 366 -8.45 14.34 13.60
N LEU A 367 -9.28 14.44 14.62
CA LEU A 367 -10.72 14.73 14.49
C LEU A 367 -10.98 16.15 13.97
N ARG A 368 -10.31 17.17 14.51
CA ARG A 368 -10.45 18.57 14.08
C ARG A 368 -10.07 18.78 12.61
N ASN A 369 -9.18 17.95 12.09
CA ASN A 369 -8.79 17.96 10.67
C ASN A 369 -9.65 17.02 9.80
N GLY A 370 -10.85 16.62 10.26
CA GLY A 370 -11.77 15.78 9.49
C GLY A 370 -11.17 14.42 9.13
N CYS A 371 -10.35 13.85 10.02
CA CYS A 371 -9.58 12.62 9.79
C CYS A 371 -8.72 12.68 8.51
N PHE A 372 -8.27 13.88 8.11
CA PHE A 372 -7.44 14.14 6.92
C PHE A 372 -7.98 13.50 5.61
N GLY A 373 -9.31 13.50 5.41
CA GLY A 373 -9.91 13.00 4.17
C GLY A 373 -10.19 11.49 4.16
N SER A 374 -10.21 10.84 5.33
CA SER A 374 -10.53 9.41 5.47
C SER A 374 -11.87 9.15 6.16
N GLN A 375 -12.83 10.06 6.03
CA GLN A 375 -14.10 10.07 6.77
C GLN A 375 -14.82 8.71 6.72
N GLN A 376 -14.95 8.14 5.52
CA GLN A 376 -15.62 6.84 5.31
C GLN A 376 -14.90 5.64 5.97
N VAL A 377 -13.62 5.79 6.33
CA VAL A 377 -12.85 4.75 7.03
C VAL A 377 -12.78 5.03 8.53
N SER A 378 -12.47 6.27 8.91
CA SER A 378 -12.16 6.63 10.28
C SER A 378 -13.40 6.83 11.14
N TYR A 379 -14.47 7.41 10.60
CA TYR A 379 -15.69 7.67 11.38
C TYR A 379 -16.37 6.39 11.87
N PRO A 380 -16.56 5.34 11.03
CA PRO A 380 -17.05 4.04 11.52
C PRO A 380 -16.15 3.38 12.57
N ALA A 381 -14.84 3.68 12.56
CA ALA A 381 -13.90 3.12 13.52
C ALA A 381 -13.97 3.80 14.90
N LEU A 382 -14.55 5.00 15.02
CA LEU A 382 -14.56 5.76 16.27
C LEU A 382 -15.35 5.05 17.37
N VAL A 383 -16.51 4.47 17.06
CA VAL A 383 -17.29 3.73 18.07
C VAL A 383 -16.55 2.49 18.56
N LEU A 384 -15.84 1.80 17.67
CA LEU A 384 -14.98 0.67 18.03
C LEU A 384 -13.82 1.14 18.91
N PHE A 385 -13.21 2.28 18.58
CA PHE A 385 -12.16 2.87 19.37
C PHE A 385 -12.63 3.23 20.79
N LEU A 386 -13.81 3.84 20.93
CA LEU A 386 -14.41 4.17 22.23
C LEU A 386 -14.55 2.94 23.13
N GLU A 387 -14.96 1.80 22.56
CA GLU A 387 -15.04 0.53 23.27
C GLU A 387 -13.68 0.09 23.84
N THR A 388 -12.60 0.42 23.13
CA THR A 388 -11.25 0.04 23.54
C THR A 388 -10.65 0.90 24.65
N ILE A 389 -11.21 2.08 24.96
CA ILE A 389 -10.59 2.99 25.94
C ILE A 389 -10.77 2.44 27.37
N PRO A 390 -9.69 2.24 28.16
CA PRO A 390 -9.82 1.89 29.57
C PRO A 390 -10.45 3.04 30.34
N SER A 391 -11.54 2.77 31.07
CA SER A 391 -12.26 3.82 31.81
C SER A 391 -11.41 4.54 32.84
N LYS A 392 -10.49 3.81 33.49
CA LYS A 392 -9.54 4.37 34.48
C LYS A 392 -8.54 5.37 33.89
N SER A 393 -8.35 5.36 32.57
CA SER A 393 -7.37 6.21 31.89
C SER A 393 -7.92 7.60 31.52
N ILE A 394 -9.23 7.82 31.61
CA ILE A 394 -9.89 9.06 31.20
C ILE A 394 -10.97 9.49 32.20
N THR A 395 -11.23 10.80 32.27
CA THR A 395 -12.41 11.33 32.95
C THR A 395 -13.54 11.43 31.93
N GLY A 396 -14.57 10.59 32.06
CA GLY A 396 -15.63 10.42 31.07
C GLY A 396 -16.21 11.72 30.53
N GLU A 397 -16.71 12.60 31.41
CA GLU A 397 -17.36 13.86 31.02
C GLU A 397 -16.43 14.75 30.19
N LYS A 398 -15.24 15.06 30.73
CA LYS A 398 -14.25 15.90 30.06
C LYS A 398 -13.82 15.31 28.71
N PHE A 399 -13.65 13.99 28.66
CA PHE A 399 -13.28 13.28 27.44
C PHE A 399 -14.37 13.43 26.37
N PHE A 400 -15.63 13.15 26.67
CA PHE A 400 -16.70 13.21 25.68
C PHE A 400 -16.96 14.63 25.20
N LEU A 401 -16.93 15.61 26.10
CA LEU A 401 -17.06 17.02 25.71
C LEU A 401 -15.99 17.43 24.69
N GLU A 402 -14.73 17.08 24.96
CA GLU A 402 -13.63 17.39 24.05
C GLU A 402 -13.67 16.58 22.76
N PHE A 403 -14.07 15.30 22.84
CA PHE A 403 -14.25 14.42 21.69
C PHE A 403 -15.28 14.98 20.72
N PHE A 404 -16.48 15.33 21.20
CA PHE A 404 -17.53 15.87 20.34
C PHE A 404 -17.23 17.27 19.83
N ARG A 405 -16.59 18.14 20.63
CA ARG A 405 -16.10 19.43 20.13
C ARG A 405 -15.09 19.25 19.01
N SER A 406 -14.09 18.39 19.21
CA SER A 406 -13.07 18.12 18.19
C SER A 406 -13.66 17.50 16.92
N LEU A 407 -14.56 16.54 17.06
CA LEU A 407 -15.27 15.92 15.94
C LEU A 407 -16.11 16.96 15.19
N TRP A 408 -16.86 17.78 15.91
CA TRP A 408 -17.73 18.80 15.33
C TRP A 408 -16.93 19.91 14.63
N GLU A 409 -15.78 20.33 15.16
CA GLU A 409 -14.85 21.25 14.48
C GLU A 409 -14.39 20.70 13.11
N GLY A 410 -14.16 19.39 13.01
CA GLY A 410 -13.78 18.71 11.76
C GLY A 410 -14.89 18.58 10.71
N ARG A 411 -16.14 18.92 11.03
CA ARG A 411 -17.31 18.76 10.13
C ARG A 411 -17.13 19.49 8.80
N ASN A 412 -16.50 20.67 8.83
CA ASN A 412 -16.34 21.53 7.65
C ASN A 412 -15.51 20.86 6.54
N LEU A 413 -14.64 19.93 6.92
CA LEU A 413 -13.81 19.17 6.01
C LEU A 413 -14.51 17.89 5.51
N SER A 414 -15.67 17.54 6.10
CA SER A 414 -16.46 16.35 5.74
C SER A 414 -17.52 16.64 4.67
N TYR A 415 -17.64 17.89 4.21
CA TYR A 415 -18.60 18.28 3.17
C TYR A 415 -18.15 17.98 1.74
N SER A 416 -17.01 17.30 1.54
CA SER A 416 -16.47 16.98 0.22
C SER A 416 -17.37 16.07 -0.63
N SER A 417 -18.15 15.18 0.01
CA SER A 417 -19.15 14.35 -0.67
C SER A 417 -20.33 14.01 0.25
N ASN A 418 -21.47 13.62 -0.33
CA ASN A 418 -22.63 13.16 0.45
C ASN A 418 -22.31 11.91 1.30
N ALA A 419 -21.41 11.05 0.82
CA ALA A 419 -20.99 9.86 1.56
C ALA A 419 -20.15 10.22 2.79
N ASP A 420 -19.30 11.24 2.69
CA ASP A 420 -18.49 11.73 3.82
C ASP A 420 -19.37 12.43 4.86
N GLN A 421 -20.36 13.21 4.42
CA GLN A 421 -21.35 13.83 5.29
C GLN A 421 -22.17 12.78 6.04
N LEU A 422 -22.66 11.75 5.34
CA LEU A 422 -23.40 10.66 5.95
C LEU A 422 -22.54 9.93 6.98
N SER A 423 -21.30 9.58 6.64
CA SER A 423 -20.36 8.92 7.55
C SER A 423 -20.10 9.76 8.81
N PHE A 424 -20.00 11.08 8.65
CA PHE A 424 -19.84 12.00 9.77
C PHE A 424 -21.05 11.97 10.71
N PHE A 425 -22.26 12.15 10.19
CA PHE A 425 -23.46 12.18 11.02
C PHE A 425 -23.73 10.83 11.69
N LEU A 426 -23.51 9.72 10.99
CA LEU A 426 -23.58 8.38 11.58
C LEU A 426 -22.62 8.22 12.75
N ALA A 427 -21.36 8.65 12.60
CA ALA A 427 -20.42 8.54 13.72
C ALA A 427 -20.76 9.47 14.89
N VAL A 428 -21.28 10.68 14.64
CA VAL A 428 -21.78 11.56 15.70
C VAL A 428 -22.90 10.86 16.47
N GLU A 429 -23.90 10.31 15.76
CA GLU A 429 -25.03 9.60 16.35
C GLU A 429 -24.57 8.36 17.14
N GLU A 430 -23.81 7.46 16.50
CA GLU A 430 -23.35 6.21 17.09
C GLU A 430 -22.48 6.44 18.32
N CYS A 431 -21.51 7.35 18.25
CA CYS A 431 -20.65 7.68 19.38
C CYS A 431 -21.47 8.31 20.52
N PHE A 432 -22.49 9.13 20.20
CA PHE A 432 -23.31 9.80 21.20
C PHE A 432 -24.18 8.80 21.96
N ILE A 433 -24.87 7.93 21.20
CA ILE A 433 -25.65 6.83 21.77
C ILE A 433 -24.76 5.89 22.57
N TRP A 434 -23.57 5.55 22.07
CA TRP A 434 -22.61 4.71 22.78
C TRP A 434 -22.21 5.34 24.12
N GLY A 435 -21.90 6.64 24.16
CA GLY A 435 -21.55 7.34 25.39
C GLY A 435 -22.67 7.31 26.44
N LEU A 436 -23.92 7.53 26.02
CA LEU A 436 -25.08 7.47 26.93
C LEU A 436 -25.35 6.06 27.48
N ARG A 437 -25.24 5.03 26.62
CA ARG A 437 -25.45 3.63 27.00
C ARG A 437 -24.37 3.12 27.94
N ASN A 438 -23.14 3.58 27.77
CA ASN A 438 -21.97 3.12 28.52
C ASN A 438 -21.59 4.03 29.70
N ALA A 439 -22.53 4.82 30.23
CA ALA A 439 -22.30 5.68 31.41
C ALA A 439 -21.75 4.92 32.63
N SER A 440 -22.16 3.66 32.82
CA SER A 440 -21.67 2.79 33.90
C SER A 440 -20.18 2.46 33.82
N ARG A 441 -19.50 2.73 32.69
CA ARG A 441 -18.04 2.59 32.59
C ARG A 441 -17.30 3.68 33.36
N TYR A 442 -17.91 4.84 33.56
CA TYR A 442 -17.25 6.05 34.08
C TYR A 442 -17.80 6.54 35.42
N CYS A 443 -18.98 6.07 35.80
CA CYS A 443 -19.71 6.53 36.99
C CYS A 443 -20.16 5.32 37.81
N ASP A 444 -20.06 5.44 39.13
CA ASP A 444 -20.50 4.42 40.09
C ASP A 444 -21.86 4.81 40.67
N GLY A 445 -22.90 4.01 40.40
CA GLY A 445 -24.25 4.25 40.93
C GLY A 445 -25.20 5.00 40.00
N ALA A 446 -26.50 4.85 40.26
CA ALA A 446 -27.55 5.30 39.36
C ALA A 446 -27.65 6.82 39.22
N ASP A 447 -27.44 7.55 40.31
CA ASP A 447 -27.53 9.02 40.33
C ASP A 447 -26.38 9.67 39.54
N ASP A 448 -25.15 9.21 39.73
CA ASP A 448 -23.99 9.69 38.97
C ASP A 448 -24.12 9.38 37.48
N MET A 449 -24.64 8.20 37.12
CA MET A 449 -24.94 7.86 35.73
C MET A 449 -26.02 8.77 35.12
N TYR A 450 -27.03 9.16 35.90
CA TYR A 450 -28.06 10.10 35.48
C TYR A 450 -27.48 11.50 35.27
N HIS A 451 -26.67 11.99 36.21
CA HIS A 451 -25.97 13.26 36.09
C HIS A 451 -25.05 13.30 34.86
N PHE A 452 -24.24 12.26 34.66
CA PHE A 452 -23.37 12.12 33.49
C PHE A 452 -24.14 12.20 32.16
N ARG A 453 -25.24 11.44 32.05
CA ARG A 453 -26.10 11.46 30.85
C ARG A 453 -26.70 12.83 30.61
N ASN A 454 -27.18 13.50 31.67
CA ASN A 454 -27.72 14.85 31.57
C ASN A 454 -26.67 15.85 31.10
N ILE A 455 -25.43 15.78 31.63
CA ILE A 455 -24.33 16.65 31.20
C ILE A 455 -24.05 16.42 29.71
N ILE A 456 -23.92 15.17 29.26
CA ILE A 456 -23.69 14.86 27.85
C ILE A 456 -24.82 15.39 26.96
N VAL A 457 -26.08 15.18 27.33
CA VAL A 457 -27.23 15.68 26.55
C VAL A 457 -27.24 17.21 26.51
N ASN A 458 -27.09 17.88 27.65
CA ASN A 458 -27.17 19.33 27.72
C ASN A 458 -26.02 20.01 26.99
N GLU A 459 -24.79 19.55 27.19
CA GLU A 459 -23.61 20.22 26.64
C GLU A 459 -23.38 19.87 25.17
N ILE A 460 -23.58 18.62 24.77
CA ILE A 460 -23.30 18.17 23.40
C ILE A 460 -24.54 18.35 22.53
N LEU A 461 -25.65 17.67 22.84
CA LEU A 461 -26.83 17.71 21.97
C LEU A 461 -27.46 19.10 21.94
N LEU A 462 -27.73 19.70 23.10
CA LEU A 462 -28.37 21.02 23.16
C LEU A 462 -27.35 22.17 22.95
N GLY A 463 -26.23 22.12 23.67
CA GLY A 463 -25.25 23.21 23.71
C GLY A 463 -24.38 23.33 22.46
N LEU A 464 -24.04 22.22 21.80
CA LEU A 464 -23.19 22.21 20.61
C LEU A 464 -24.03 22.04 19.33
N LEU A 465 -24.77 20.93 19.22
CA LEU A 465 -25.44 20.56 17.97
C LEU A 465 -26.68 21.42 17.68
N TRP A 466 -27.60 21.51 18.67
CA TRP A 466 -28.87 22.22 18.50
C TRP A 466 -28.69 23.73 18.45
N HIS A 467 -27.82 24.28 19.29
CA HIS A 467 -27.49 25.70 19.29
C HIS A 467 -27.01 26.17 17.91
N GLU A 468 -26.08 25.44 17.28
CA GLU A 468 -25.62 25.79 15.94
C GLU A 468 -26.71 25.64 14.88
N TYR A 469 -27.54 24.59 14.95
CA TYR A 469 -28.68 24.43 14.05
C TYR A 469 -29.66 25.62 14.12
N LEU A 470 -29.96 26.11 15.33
CA LEU A 470 -30.79 27.30 15.51
C LEU A 470 -30.13 28.58 14.97
N LEU A 471 -28.82 28.75 15.18
CA LEU A 471 -28.07 29.87 14.60
C LEU A 471 -28.07 29.83 13.06
N ALA A 472 -27.86 28.67 12.46
CA ALA A 472 -27.92 28.51 11.00
C ALA A 472 -29.32 28.81 10.45
N SER A 473 -30.36 28.35 11.15
CA SER A 473 -31.77 28.60 10.78
C SER A 473 -32.13 30.09 10.89
N SER A 474 -31.68 30.76 11.95
CA SER A 474 -31.91 32.20 12.16
C SER A 474 -31.11 33.09 11.19
N SER A 475 -29.87 32.73 10.85
CA SER A 475 -29.07 33.42 9.83
C SER A 475 -29.71 33.32 8.44
N LYS A 476 -30.21 32.13 8.04
CA LYS A 476 -30.98 32.00 6.79
C LYS A 476 -32.24 32.86 6.79
N ASN A 477 -32.93 32.96 7.93
CA ASN A 477 -34.10 33.83 8.07
C ASN A 477 -33.73 35.32 8.02
N GLN A 478 -32.56 35.71 8.53
CA GLN A 478 -32.03 37.08 8.43
C GLN A 478 -31.59 37.41 7.00
N ASP A 479 -30.95 36.50 6.28
CA ASP A 479 -30.58 36.71 4.87
C ASP A 479 -31.81 36.83 3.96
N ILE A 480 -32.86 36.03 4.21
CA ILE A 480 -34.16 36.14 3.55
C ILE A 480 -34.85 37.47 3.92
N ALA A 481 -34.76 37.90 5.18
CA ALA A 481 -35.31 39.20 5.60
C ALA A 481 -34.55 40.37 4.95
N LEU A 482 -33.21 40.29 4.86
CA LEU A 482 -32.34 41.28 4.24
C LEU A 482 -32.57 41.37 2.73
N SER A 483 -32.70 40.24 2.03
CA SER A 483 -33.06 40.20 0.61
C SER A 483 -34.44 40.81 0.36
N ASN A 484 -35.41 40.52 1.22
CA ASN A 484 -36.76 41.09 1.13
C ASN A 484 -36.77 42.60 1.43
N THR A 485 -35.91 43.11 2.32
CA THR A 485 -35.77 44.56 2.54
C THR A 485 -35.03 45.28 1.41
N LEU A 486 -34.06 44.64 0.75
CA LEU A 486 -33.41 45.22 -0.43
C LEU A 486 -34.38 45.33 -1.62
N ASP A 487 -35.25 44.35 -1.82
CA ASP A 487 -36.29 44.41 -2.86
C ASP A 487 -37.41 45.41 -2.54
N GLN A 488 -37.71 45.65 -1.26
CA GLN A 488 -38.63 46.73 -0.86
C GLN A 488 -38.03 48.13 -1.03
N SER A 489 -36.70 48.29 -0.92
CA SER A 489 -36.04 49.59 -1.12
C SER A 489 -35.98 50.05 -2.59
N LYS A 490 -36.08 49.12 -3.55
CA LYS A 490 -36.11 49.43 -4.99
C LYS A 490 -37.49 49.87 -5.52
N ASN A 491 -38.55 49.71 -4.73
CA ASN A 491 -39.92 50.00 -5.19
C ASN A 491 -40.47 51.38 -4.79
N SER A 492 -39.64 52.31 -4.28
CA SER A 492 -40.12 53.60 -3.80
C SER A 492 -39.48 54.85 -4.42
N ILE A 493 -38.89 54.75 -5.62
CA ILE A 493 -38.49 55.93 -6.41
C ILE A 493 -39.41 56.02 -7.64
N GLN A 494 -40.46 56.84 -7.55
CA GLN A 494 -41.29 57.21 -8.70
C GLN A 494 -40.53 58.17 -9.63
N PRO A 495 -40.63 58.01 -10.97
CA PRO A 495 -39.95 58.89 -11.91
C PRO A 495 -40.80 60.15 -12.18
N ILE A 496 -40.20 61.33 -11.97
CA ILE A 496 -40.79 62.61 -12.41
C ILE A 496 -40.46 62.80 -13.90
N HIS A 497 -41.50 62.80 -14.73
CA HIS A 497 -41.46 63.18 -16.14
C HIS A 497 -41.04 64.65 -16.33
N LYS A 498 -40.08 64.91 -17.22
CA LYS A 498 -39.96 66.18 -17.96
C LYS A 498 -39.56 65.91 -19.42
N GLU A 499 -40.26 66.62 -20.30
CA GLU A 499 -40.24 66.57 -21.77
C GLU A 499 -38.89 66.93 -22.44
N PRO A 500 -38.73 66.58 -23.73
CA PRO A 500 -37.46 66.66 -24.43
C PRO A 500 -37.21 68.04 -25.06
N ARG A 501 -35.97 68.53 -24.97
CA ARG A 501 -35.46 69.59 -25.86
C ARG A 501 -34.07 69.25 -26.40
N GLU A 502 -34.04 69.37 -27.72
CA GLU A 502 -33.00 69.45 -28.74
C GLU A 502 -31.51 69.63 -28.38
N ALA A 503 -30.71 69.08 -29.28
CA ALA A 503 -29.25 69.05 -29.32
C ALA A 503 -28.59 70.41 -29.59
N VAL A 504 -27.46 70.71 -28.93
CA VAL A 504 -26.39 71.56 -29.47
C VAL A 504 -25.02 71.09 -28.95
N ASN A 505 -24.08 70.95 -29.89
CA ASN A 505 -22.63 70.79 -29.73
C ASN A 505 -21.99 71.79 -28.75
N SER A 506 -20.93 71.38 -28.04
CA SER A 506 -19.63 72.09 -28.11
C SER A 506 -18.54 71.36 -27.32
N LYS A 507 -17.33 71.44 -27.88
CA LYS A 507 -16.05 71.05 -27.32
C LYS A 507 -15.72 71.89 -26.07
N HIS A 508 -15.14 71.25 -25.06
CA HIS A 508 -13.77 71.55 -24.63
C HIS A 508 -13.20 70.41 -23.80
#